data_AF-A0A7J9F9S8-F1
#
_entry.id   AF-A0A7J9F9S8-F1
#
_cell.length_a   1.000
_cell.length_b   1.000
_cell.length_c   1.000
_cell.angle_alpha   90.00
_cell.angle_beta   90.00
_cell.angle_gamma   90.00
#
_symmetry.space_group_name_H-M   'P 1'
#
loop_
_entity.id
_entity.type
_entity.pdbx_description
1 polymer ?
#
loop_
_entity_poly.entity_id
_entity_poly.type
_entity_poly.pdbx_seq_one_letter_code
_entity_poly.pdbx_strand_id
1 'polypeptide(L)'
;MVSIIHPERVLGIITLGMPFRLPGPLGLQFNLLPKGFYVLRWAEPGRAEADFGRFDAKTIIRNIYILLSGSELPIAGDDEEIMDLVDSSTPLPPWFTEEDIDVYATLYQNSGFRTALQVPYRCWQWDYGVTNPKVMAQSLLIMGEKDYFMKFPEMEDYMRKGIVKQFMSNLDTTFMPEGSHF
;
A
#
# COMPACT_ATOMS: atom_id res chain seq x y z
N MET A 1 -11.71 -8.80 2.52
CA MET A 1 -13.03 -8.80 3.20
C MET A 1 -14.12 -9.47 2.38
N VAL A 2 -14.34 -9.11 1.10
CA VAL A 2 -15.42 -9.70 0.28
C VAL A 2 -15.43 -11.23 0.28
N SER A 3 -14.26 -11.86 0.11
CA SER A 3 -14.12 -13.33 0.11
C SER A 3 -14.37 -14.01 1.45
N ILE A 4 -14.38 -13.26 2.55
CA ILE A 4 -14.67 -13.76 3.90
C ILE A 4 -16.17 -13.61 4.19
N ILE A 5 -16.75 -12.47 3.83
CA ILE A 5 -18.15 -12.14 4.14
C ILE A 5 -19.11 -12.80 3.13
N HIS A 6 -18.69 -12.91 1.86
CA HIS A 6 -19.48 -13.46 0.76
C HIS A 6 -18.67 -14.51 -0.03
N PRO A 7 -18.24 -15.62 0.60
CA PRO A 7 -17.41 -16.63 -0.06
C PRO A 7 -18.10 -17.25 -1.28
N GLU A 8 -19.43 -17.32 -1.29
CA GLU A 8 -20.23 -17.85 -2.40
C GLU A 8 -20.15 -17.02 -3.68
N ARG A 9 -19.67 -15.76 -3.58
CA ARG A 9 -19.55 -14.83 -4.72
C ARG A 9 -18.14 -14.80 -5.31
N VAL A 10 -17.19 -15.52 -4.72
CA VAL A 10 -15.77 -15.44 -5.07
C VAL A 10 -15.24 -16.82 -5.45
N LEU A 11 -15.04 -17.04 -6.76
CA LEU A 11 -14.47 -18.29 -7.26
C LEU A 11 -12.95 -18.37 -7.06
N GLY A 12 -12.26 -17.22 -7.12
CA GLY A 12 -10.83 -17.13 -6.92
C GLY A 12 -10.38 -15.68 -6.70
N ILE A 13 -9.16 -15.51 -6.18
CA ILE A 13 -8.59 -14.20 -5.85
C ILE A 13 -7.17 -14.12 -6.39
N ILE A 14 -6.85 -13.04 -7.09
CA ILE A 14 -5.47 -12.67 -7.39
C ILE A 14 -5.20 -11.36 -6.64
N THR A 15 -4.19 -11.36 -5.78
CA THR A 15 -3.69 -10.16 -5.09
C THR A 15 -2.30 -9.82 -5.61
N LEU A 16 -2.04 -8.53 -5.82
CA LEU A 16 -0.76 -8.01 -6.29
C LEU A 16 -0.14 -7.16 -5.18
N GLY A 17 1.13 -7.40 -4.83
CA GLY A 17 1.91 -6.59 -3.87
C GLY A 17 1.48 -6.66 -2.39
N MET A 18 0.24 -7.06 -2.12
CA MET A 18 -0.34 -7.05 -0.78
C MET A 18 -0.95 -8.42 -0.42
N PRO A 19 -0.39 -9.16 0.54
CA PRO A 19 -0.99 -10.38 1.05
C PRO A 19 -2.17 -10.07 1.98
N PHE A 20 -2.93 -11.12 2.30
CA PHE A 20 -3.99 -11.01 3.28
C PHE A 20 -3.48 -10.58 4.65
N ARG A 21 -4.10 -9.52 5.19
CA ARG A 21 -3.87 -9.01 6.54
C ARG A 21 -5.14 -9.22 7.36
N LEU A 22 -4.97 -9.48 8.65
CA LEU A 22 -6.11 -9.47 9.58
C LEU A 22 -6.76 -8.08 9.58
N PRO A 23 -8.10 -7.99 9.62
CA PRO A 23 -8.76 -6.70 9.84
C PRO A 23 -8.48 -6.18 11.26
N GLY A 24 -8.48 -4.87 11.42
CA GLY A 24 -8.35 -4.22 12.72
C GLY A 24 -6.93 -4.20 13.30
N PRO A 25 -6.79 -3.93 14.61
CA PRO A 25 -5.50 -3.67 15.28
C PRO A 25 -4.48 -4.80 15.22
N LEU A 26 -4.93 -6.05 15.06
CA LEU A 26 -4.06 -7.22 14.94
C LEU A 26 -3.42 -7.33 13.54
N GLY A 27 -3.95 -6.59 12.57
CA GLY A 27 -3.52 -6.62 11.18
C GLY A 27 -2.20 -5.95 10.90
N LEU A 28 -1.89 -4.84 11.57
CA LEU A 28 -0.67 -4.05 11.35
C LEU A 28 -0.23 -3.42 12.67
N GLN A 29 0.95 -3.83 13.15
CA GLN A 29 1.52 -3.31 14.39
C GLN A 29 2.26 -2.00 14.12
N PHE A 30 1.51 -0.90 14.04
CA PHE A 30 2.06 0.44 13.78
C PHE A 30 3.14 0.88 14.76
N ASN A 31 3.12 0.36 15.99
CA ASN A 31 4.14 0.64 17.00
C ASN A 31 5.54 0.14 16.59
N LEU A 32 5.63 -0.77 15.62
CA LEU A 32 6.91 -1.26 15.07
C LEU A 32 7.41 -0.40 13.90
N LEU A 33 6.58 0.52 13.38
CA LEU A 33 6.94 1.34 12.24
C LEU A 33 7.68 2.61 12.70
N PRO A 34 8.69 3.08 11.95
CA PRO A 34 9.37 4.34 12.25
C PRO A 34 8.40 5.51 12.24
N LYS A 35 8.51 6.45 13.19
CA LYS A 35 7.63 7.64 13.30
C LYS A 35 7.49 8.41 11.98
N GLY A 36 8.58 8.49 11.21
CA GLY A 36 8.63 9.18 9.91
C GLY A 36 7.92 8.47 8.76
N PHE A 37 7.49 7.23 8.97
CA PHE A 37 6.98 6.37 7.91
C PHE A 37 5.67 6.91 7.30
N TYR A 38 5.57 6.90 5.97
CA TYR A 38 4.49 7.57 5.25
C TYR A 38 3.08 7.12 5.68
N VAL A 39 2.89 5.84 5.99
CA VAL A 39 1.59 5.30 6.44
C VAL A 39 1.16 5.98 7.75
N LEU A 40 2.10 6.23 8.68
CA LEU A 40 1.83 6.94 9.93
C LEU A 40 1.55 8.42 9.69
N ARG A 41 2.31 9.09 8.82
CA ARG A 41 2.11 10.50 8.46
C ARG A 41 0.75 10.71 7.79
N TRP A 42 0.36 9.82 6.88
CA TRP A 42 -0.90 9.92 6.13
C TRP A 42 -2.13 9.46 6.93
N ALA A 43 -1.93 8.63 7.95
CA ALA A 43 -2.97 8.27 8.91
C ALA A 43 -3.44 9.48 9.75
N GLU A 44 -2.56 10.47 10.00
CA GLU A 44 -2.89 11.69 10.73
C GLU A 44 -3.84 12.58 9.89
N PRO A 45 -5.08 12.83 10.34
CA PRO A 45 -6.04 13.64 9.57
C PRO A 45 -5.54 15.06 9.35
N GLY A 46 -5.54 15.53 8.10
CA GLY A 46 -5.12 16.88 7.74
C GLY A 46 -3.62 17.03 7.46
N ARG A 47 -2.76 16.10 7.91
CA ARG A 47 -1.32 16.19 7.69
C ARG A 47 -0.94 15.97 6.23
N ALA A 48 -1.39 14.87 5.65
CA ALA A 48 -1.17 14.59 4.22
C ALA A 48 -1.81 15.67 3.35
N GLU A 49 -2.99 16.18 3.72
CA GLU A 49 -3.64 17.26 3.00
C GLU A 49 -2.83 18.58 3.06
N ALA A 50 -2.21 18.90 4.19
CA ALA A 50 -1.32 20.05 4.32
C ALA A 50 -0.03 19.88 3.50
N ASP A 51 0.56 18.67 3.53
CA ASP A 51 1.74 18.32 2.73
C ASP A 51 1.44 18.42 1.22
N PHE A 52 0.37 17.75 0.78
CA PHE A 52 -0.07 17.75 -0.62
C PHE A 52 -0.50 19.14 -1.08
N GLY A 53 -1.12 19.95 -0.20
CA GLY A 53 -1.55 21.32 -0.51
C GLY A 53 -0.42 22.28 -0.90
N ARG A 54 0.85 21.87 -0.71
CA ARG A 54 2.02 22.61 -1.18
C ARG A 54 2.25 22.50 -2.70
N PHE A 55 1.60 21.55 -3.38
CA PHE A 55 1.90 21.17 -4.76
C PHE A 55 0.64 21.00 -5.62
N ASP A 56 0.80 21.01 -6.95
CA ASP A 56 -0.27 20.60 -7.86
C ASP A 56 -0.42 19.07 -7.91
N ALA A 57 -1.58 18.60 -8.39
CA ALA A 57 -1.87 17.16 -8.48
C ALA A 57 -0.84 16.40 -9.33
N LYS A 58 -0.30 17.04 -10.39
CA LYS A 58 0.72 16.45 -11.25
C LYS A 58 1.98 16.12 -10.48
N THR A 59 2.45 17.06 -9.66
CA THR A 59 3.63 16.90 -8.81
C THR A 59 3.40 15.87 -7.71
N ILE A 60 2.23 15.88 -7.06
CA ILE A 60 1.88 14.88 -6.04
C ILE A 60 1.90 13.47 -6.62
N ILE A 61 1.24 13.25 -7.77
CA ILE A 61 1.20 11.93 -8.42
C ILE A 61 2.59 11.50 -8.86
N ARG A 62 3.36 12.39 -9.50
CA ARG A 62 4.76 12.11 -9.85
C ARG A 62 5.54 11.64 -8.63
N ASN A 63 5.49 12.40 -7.54
CA ASN A 63 6.25 12.10 -6.34
C ASN A 63 5.82 10.75 -5.72
N ILE A 64 4.52 10.46 -5.64
CA ILE A 64 4.02 9.18 -5.13
C ILE A 64 4.53 8.02 -5.99
N TYR A 65 4.46 8.11 -7.31
CA TYR A 65 4.91 7.02 -8.18
C TYR A 65 6.42 6.81 -8.13
N ILE A 66 7.21 7.88 -8.07
CA ILE A 66 8.67 7.77 -7.86
C ILE A 66 8.97 7.11 -6.52
N LEU A 67 8.35 7.61 -5.44
CA LEU A 67 8.60 7.17 -4.08
C LEU A 67 8.24 5.70 -3.88
N LEU A 68 7.04 5.30 -4.31
CA LEU A 68 6.53 3.95 -4.11
C LEU A 68 7.08 2.94 -5.13
N SER A 69 7.68 3.39 -6.23
CA SER A 69 8.46 2.49 -7.11
C SER A 69 9.87 2.21 -6.59
N GLY A 70 10.32 2.94 -5.56
CA GLY A 70 11.57 2.68 -4.87
C GLY A 70 11.52 1.39 -4.03
N SER A 71 12.70 0.89 -3.66
CA SER A 71 12.83 -0.31 -2.83
C SER A 71 12.96 -0.01 -1.34
N GLU A 72 13.12 1.25 -0.94
CA GLU A 72 13.27 1.66 0.45
C GLU A 72 11.95 2.09 1.07
N LEU A 73 11.81 1.91 2.39
CA LEU A 73 10.65 2.39 3.13
C LEU A 73 10.63 3.93 3.10
N PRO A 74 9.53 4.56 2.66
CA PRO A 74 9.43 6.02 2.69
C PRO A 74 9.31 6.55 4.12
N ILE A 75 10.41 7.07 4.67
CA ILE A 75 10.52 7.55 6.05
C ILE A 75 11.07 8.98 6.02
N ALA A 76 10.24 9.95 6.41
CA ALA A 76 10.64 11.34 6.51
C ALA A 76 11.32 11.67 7.84
N GLY A 77 12.30 12.58 7.80
CA GLY A 77 12.92 13.17 8.98
C GLY A 77 11.92 13.92 9.87
N ASP A 78 12.37 14.39 11.03
CA ASP A 78 11.51 15.12 11.97
C ASP A 78 11.04 16.48 11.41
N ASP A 79 11.87 17.12 10.59
CA ASP A 79 11.62 18.43 9.95
C ASP A 79 11.17 18.32 8.48
N GLU A 80 10.78 17.13 8.03
CA GLU A 80 10.38 16.82 6.64
C GLU A 80 8.97 16.19 6.59
N GLU A 81 8.28 16.36 5.47
CA GLU A 81 7.08 15.61 5.10
C GLU A 81 7.34 14.66 3.91
N ILE A 82 6.35 13.84 3.55
CA ILE A 82 6.53 12.75 2.58
C ILE A 82 6.83 13.27 1.18
N MET A 83 6.25 14.39 0.77
CA MET A 83 6.56 14.98 -0.53
C MET A 83 7.97 15.58 -0.61
N ASP A 84 8.66 15.80 0.52
CA ASP A 84 10.05 16.29 0.54
C ASP A 84 11.07 15.19 0.21
N LEU A 85 10.66 13.92 0.27
CA LEU A 85 11.54 12.77 0.02
C LEU A 85 11.90 12.56 -1.45
N VAL A 86 11.22 13.27 -2.35
CA VAL A 86 11.42 13.12 -3.79
C VAL A 86 12.16 14.34 -4.34
N ASP A 87 13.37 14.12 -4.83
CA ASP A 87 14.07 15.12 -5.61
C ASP A 87 13.37 15.31 -6.96
N SER A 88 13.02 16.56 -7.30
CA SER A 88 12.34 16.93 -8.54
C SER A 88 13.08 16.54 -9.83
N SER A 89 14.39 16.28 -9.75
CA SER A 89 15.24 15.79 -10.84
C SER A 89 15.21 14.27 -11.00
N THR A 90 14.59 13.55 -10.07
CA THR A 90 14.46 12.08 -10.14
C THR A 90 13.62 11.71 -11.35
N PRO A 91 14.12 10.87 -12.27
CA PRO A 91 13.35 10.46 -13.43
C PRO A 91 12.18 9.57 -13.01
N LEU A 92 11.13 9.56 -13.84
CA LEU A 92 10.03 8.63 -13.70
C LEU A 92 10.50 7.18 -13.89
N PRO A 93 9.79 6.20 -13.28
CA PRO A 93 9.93 4.82 -13.67
C PRO A 93 9.77 4.67 -15.20
N PRO A 94 10.57 3.83 -15.87
CA PRO A 94 10.62 3.77 -17.33
C PRO A 94 9.31 3.32 -18.00
N TRP A 95 8.39 2.73 -17.22
CA TRP A 95 7.07 2.30 -17.66
C TRP A 95 5.96 3.34 -17.43
N PHE A 96 6.28 4.47 -16.77
CA PHE A 96 5.29 5.49 -16.39
C PHE A 96 5.59 6.81 -17.09
N THR A 97 4.71 7.25 -17.98
CA THR A 97 4.96 8.41 -18.85
C THR A 97 4.36 9.71 -18.29
N GLU A 98 4.72 10.84 -18.89
CA GLU A 98 4.11 12.14 -18.56
C GLU A 98 2.61 12.17 -18.90
N GLU A 99 2.20 11.49 -19.97
CA GLU A 99 0.78 11.35 -20.33
C GLU A 99 0.00 10.55 -19.28
N ASP A 100 0.59 9.48 -18.73
CA ASP A 100 -0.04 8.72 -17.65
C ASP A 100 -0.25 9.61 -16.41
N ILE A 101 0.75 10.42 -16.07
CA ILE A 101 0.63 11.38 -14.96
C ILE A 101 -0.50 12.37 -15.23
N ASP A 102 -0.62 12.91 -16.43
CA ASP A 102 -1.68 13.88 -16.77
C ASP A 102 -3.08 13.28 -16.59
N VAL A 103 -3.25 11.99 -16.94
CA VAL A 103 -4.50 11.26 -16.71
C VAL A 103 -4.82 11.19 -15.21
N TYR A 104 -3.88 10.70 -14.39
CA TYR A 104 -4.10 10.58 -12.95
C TYR A 104 -4.28 11.94 -12.27
N ALA A 105 -3.47 12.93 -12.63
CA ALA A 105 -3.55 14.28 -12.08
C ALA A 105 -4.92 14.91 -12.35
N THR A 106 -5.47 14.76 -13.56
CA THR A 106 -6.82 15.24 -13.90
C THR A 106 -7.89 14.58 -13.02
N LEU A 107 -7.78 13.27 -12.79
CA LEU A 107 -8.73 12.54 -11.92
C LEU A 107 -8.67 13.01 -10.47
N TYR A 108 -7.46 13.25 -9.95
CA TYR A 108 -7.27 13.72 -8.57
C TYR A 108 -7.53 15.22 -8.39
N GLN A 109 -7.38 16.05 -9.42
CA GLN A 109 -7.86 17.45 -9.39
C GLN A 109 -9.36 17.51 -9.16
N ASN A 110 -10.12 16.61 -9.79
CA ASN A 110 -11.57 16.57 -9.66
C ASN A 110 -12.04 15.95 -8.33
N SER A 111 -11.39 14.87 -7.89
CA SER A 111 -11.82 14.09 -6.72
C SER A 111 -11.16 14.49 -5.40
N GLY A 112 -9.99 15.11 -5.45
CA GLY A 112 -9.10 15.29 -4.31
C GLY A 112 -8.51 13.96 -3.79
N PHE A 113 -7.61 14.04 -2.81
CA PHE A 113 -6.89 12.87 -2.29
C PHE A 113 -7.52 12.20 -1.06
N ARG A 114 -8.54 12.82 -0.46
CA ARG A 114 -9.06 12.39 0.85
C ARG A 114 -9.53 10.94 0.87
N THR A 115 -10.22 10.48 -0.16
CA THR A 115 -10.71 9.08 -0.24
C THR A 115 -9.55 8.10 -0.41
N ALA A 116 -8.55 8.44 -1.24
CA ALA A 116 -7.35 7.64 -1.43
C ALA A 116 -6.51 7.56 -0.15
N LEU A 117 -6.56 8.58 0.71
CA LEU A 117 -5.94 8.55 2.04
C LEU A 117 -6.77 7.75 3.06
N GLN A 118 -8.10 7.80 2.94
CA GLN A 118 -9.01 7.23 3.92
C GLN A 118 -8.91 5.71 4.00
N VAL A 119 -9.11 5.02 2.87
CA VAL A 119 -9.25 3.56 2.84
C VAL A 119 -7.98 2.83 3.31
N PRO A 120 -6.78 3.10 2.76
CA PRO A 120 -5.57 2.38 3.16
C PRO A 120 -4.97 2.85 4.50
N TYR A 121 -5.09 4.13 4.87
CA TYR A 121 -4.31 4.69 5.99
C TYR A 121 -5.14 5.11 7.22
N ARG A 122 -6.45 5.33 7.08
CA ARG A 122 -7.29 5.87 8.17
C ARG A 122 -8.41 4.93 8.60
N CYS A 123 -8.78 3.97 7.76
CA CYS A 123 -9.82 2.96 8.04
C CYS A 123 -9.29 1.63 8.57
N TRP A 124 -7.97 1.46 8.74
CA TRP A 124 -7.38 0.16 9.10
C TRP A 124 -7.82 -0.37 10.48
N GLN A 125 -8.16 0.53 11.42
CA GLN A 125 -8.66 0.16 12.75
C GLN A 125 -10.13 -0.27 12.74
N TRP A 126 -10.83 -0.09 11.62
CA TRP A 126 -12.24 -0.45 11.56
C TRP A 126 -12.39 -1.96 11.76
N ASP A 127 -13.13 -2.31 12.81
CA ASP A 127 -13.55 -3.67 13.06
C ASP A 127 -14.78 -3.97 12.22
N TYR A 128 -14.69 -5.03 11.43
CA TYR A 128 -15.77 -5.51 10.57
C TYR A 128 -16.53 -6.68 11.23
N GLY A 129 -16.29 -6.95 12.52
CA GLY A 129 -16.98 -7.99 13.29
C GLY A 129 -16.55 -9.41 12.91
N VAL A 130 -15.37 -9.58 12.32
CA VAL A 130 -14.87 -10.87 11.84
C VAL A 130 -13.89 -11.47 12.84
N THR A 131 -14.33 -12.50 13.57
CA THR A 131 -13.57 -13.10 14.68
C THR A 131 -12.68 -14.28 14.29
N ASN A 132 -12.83 -14.83 13.08
CA ASN A 132 -11.99 -15.91 12.55
C ASN A 132 -11.91 -15.84 11.02
N PRO A 133 -11.21 -14.84 10.46
CA PRO A 133 -11.19 -14.62 9.03
C PRO A 133 -10.51 -15.80 8.32
N LYS A 134 -11.25 -16.48 7.44
CA LYS A 134 -10.71 -17.50 6.54
C LYS A 134 -11.17 -17.25 5.12
N VAL A 135 -10.23 -17.30 4.19
CA VAL A 135 -10.50 -17.23 2.75
C VAL A 135 -10.48 -18.65 2.19
N MET A 136 -11.62 -19.12 1.73
CA MET A 136 -11.78 -20.48 1.19
C MET A 136 -11.50 -20.57 -0.32
N ALA A 137 -11.59 -19.44 -1.03
CA ALA A 137 -11.39 -19.39 -2.48
C ALA A 137 -9.93 -19.72 -2.87
N GLN A 138 -9.76 -20.28 -4.08
CA GLN A 138 -8.43 -20.45 -4.67
C GLN A 138 -7.76 -19.09 -4.82
N SER A 139 -6.52 -18.96 -4.38
CA SER A 139 -5.89 -17.65 -4.26
C SER A 139 -4.47 -17.66 -4.81
N LEU A 140 -4.09 -16.56 -5.46
CA LEU A 140 -2.72 -16.31 -5.92
C LEU A 140 -2.26 -14.94 -5.43
N LEU A 141 -1.13 -14.90 -4.75
CA LEU A 141 -0.39 -13.68 -4.47
C LEU A 141 0.76 -13.56 -5.47
N ILE A 142 0.83 -12.43 -6.18
CA ILE A 142 1.98 -12.04 -6.99
C ILE A 142 2.70 -10.92 -6.26
N MET A 143 3.95 -11.14 -5.88
CA MET A 143 4.74 -10.23 -5.06
C MET A 143 6.03 -9.82 -5.78
N GLY A 144 6.29 -8.52 -5.91
CA GLY A 144 7.58 -8.02 -6.36
C GLY A 144 8.64 -8.16 -5.27
N GLU A 145 9.79 -8.78 -5.56
CA GLU A 145 10.85 -8.93 -4.55
C GLU A 145 11.57 -7.61 -4.23
N LYS A 146 11.45 -6.61 -5.11
CA LYS A 146 12.00 -5.26 -4.90
C LYS A 146 10.99 -4.27 -4.33
N ASP A 147 9.74 -4.68 -4.11
CA ASP A 147 8.75 -3.85 -3.43
C ASP A 147 9.23 -3.55 -1.99
N TYR A 148 9.25 -2.27 -1.62
CA TYR A 148 9.58 -1.82 -0.27
C TYR A 148 8.71 -2.48 0.81
N PHE A 149 7.51 -2.94 0.46
CA PHE A 149 6.60 -3.64 1.36
C PHE A 149 7.23 -4.93 1.93
N MET A 150 8.15 -5.58 1.21
CA MET A 150 8.92 -6.73 1.73
C MET A 150 9.73 -6.37 2.98
N LYS A 151 10.14 -5.11 3.13
CA LYS A 151 10.91 -4.60 4.27
C LYS A 151 10.05 -4.20 5.47
N PHE A 152 8.73 -4.34 5.38
CA PHE A 152 7.88 -4.16 6.55
C PHE A 152 8.26 -5.20 7.61
N PRO A 153 8.25 -4.85 8.91
CA PRO A 153 8.53 -5.80 9.97
C PRO A 153 7.70 -7.10 9.80
N GLU A 154 8.40 -8.25 9.86
CA GLU A 154 7.83 -9.61 9.78
C GLU A 154 7.15 -9.98 8.44
N MET A 155 7.13 -9.08 7.47
CA MET A 155 6.30 -9.20 6.27
C MET A 155 6.83 -10.26 5.29
N GLU A 156 8.14 -10.25 5.05
CA GLU A 156 8.78 -11.26 4.22
C GLU A 156 8.57 -12.67 4.79
N ASP A 157 8.80 -12.85 6.09
CA ASP A 157 8.57 -14.11 6.78
C ASP A 157 7.10 -14.54 6.72
N TYR A 158 6.18 -13.60 6.90
CA TYR A 158 4.75 -13.88 6.85
C TYR A 158 4.30 -14.50 5.52
N MET A 159 4.93 -14.08 4.41
CA MET A 159 4.68 -14.65 3.08
C MET A 159 5.52 -15.90 2.82
N ARG A 160 6.85 -15.81 2.94
CA ARG A 160 7.78 -16.88 2.52
C ARG A 160 7.72 -18.11 3.41
N LYS A 161 7.48 -17.95 4.72
CA LYS A 161 7.27 -19.07 5.65
C LYS A 161 5.82 -19.57 5.64
N GLY A 162 4.95 -18.98 4.82
CA GLY A 162 3.57 -19.42 4.64
C GLY A 162 2.65 -19.13 5.82
N ILE A 163 3.01 -18.20 6.73
CA ILE A 163 2.18 -17.83 7.89
C ILE A 163 0.81 -17.33 7.43
N VAL A 164 0.74 -16.58 6.33
CA VAL A 164 -0.52 -16.15 5.69
C VAL A 164 -1.48 -17.31 5.37
N LYS A 165 -0.96 -18.53 5.13
CA LYS A 165 -1.78 -19.70 4.79
C LYS A 165 -2.65 -20.19 5.95
N GLN A 166 -2.39 -19.73 7.18
CA GLN A 166 -3.29 -19.97 8.31
C GLN A 166 -4.69 -19.36 8.08
N PHE A 167 -4.76 -18.28 7.29
CA PHE A 167 -6.00 -17.60 6.90
C PHE A 167 -6.44 -17.92 5.47
N MET A 168 -5.49 -18.25 4.59
CA MET A 168 -5.72 -18.57 3.18
C MET A 168 -5.09 -19.92 2.81
N SER A 169 -5.74 -21.03 3.19
CA SER A 169 -5.13 -22.37 3.03
C SER A 169 -4.83 -22.73 1.56
N ASN A 170 -5.60 -22.18 0.63
CA ASN A 170 -5.51 -22.42 -0.81
C ASN A 170 -4.71 -21.32 -1.54
N LEU A 171 -3.80 -20.64 -0.84
CA LEU A 171 -2.96 -19.59 -1.41
C LEU A 171 -1.71 -20.19 -2.05
N ASP A 172 -1.51 -19.87 -3.32
CA ASP A 172 -0.22 -19.92 -4.00
C ASP A 172 0.44 -18.55 -4.01
N THR A 173 1.77 -18.53 -4.08
CA THR A 173 2.54 -17.29 -4.09
C THR A 173 3.62 -17.36 -5.15
N THR A 174 3.67 -16.33 -6.00
CA THR A 174 4.69 -16.14 -7.01
C THR A 174 5.46 -14.87 -6.68
N PHE A 175 6.79 -14.99 -6.61
CA PHE A 175 7.68 -13.86 -6.42
C PHE A 175 8.30 -13.46 -7.76
N MET A 176 8.24 -12.17 -8.08
CA MET A 176 8.86 -11.58 -9.26
C MET A 176 10.18 -10.93 -8.85
N PRO A 177 11.35 -11.51 -9.21
CA PRO A 177 12.65 -11.04 -8.71
C PRO A 177 12.93 -9.56 -8.96
N GLU A 178 12.46 -9.06 -10.10
CA GLU A 178 12.64 -7.66 -10.51
C GLU A 178 11.39 -6.80 -10.31
N GLY A 179 10.31 -7.37 -9.76
CA GLY A 179 9.05 -6.67 -9.55
C GLY A 179 9.15 -5.62 -8.43
N SER A 180 8.65 -4.42 -8.72
CA SER A 180 8.45 -3.31 -7.77
C SER A 180 7.03 -3.33 -7.17
N HIS A 181 6.65 -2.23 -6.50
CA HIS A 181 5.31 -2.05 -5.95
C HIS A 181 4.20 -1.97 -7.00
N PHE A 182 4.48 -1.30 -8.11
CA PHE A 182 3.63 -1.24 -9.30
C PHE A 182 4.15 -2.17 -10.39
#